data_AF-A0A9Q3DR71-F1
#
_entry.id   AF-A0A9Q3DR71-F1
#
_cell.length_a   1.000
_cell.length_b   1.000
_cell.length_c   1.000
_cell.angle_alpha   90.00
_cell.angle_beta   90.00
_cell.angle_gamma   90.00
#
_symmetry.space_group_name_H-M   'P 1'
#
loop_
_entity.id
_entity.type
_entity.pdbx_description
1 polymer ?
#
loop_
_entity_poly.entity_id
_entity_poly.type
_entity_poly.pdbx_seq_one_letter_code
_entity_poly.pdbx_strand_id
1 'polypeptide(L)'
;MVNLIYDSSKSTDATMLLSHVYTRWNSTYDMLEHALSLKEAYNHYCGPPNMEHYQLTSLEWEKAKVMVNFLQPLNKTTLIICGSSYPTLNQALPLYLILVKQINQVGNSHNPTTVYLG
;
A
#
# COMPACT_ATOMS: atom_id res chain seq x y z
N MET A 1 -13.09 -7.32 -13.63
CA MET A 1 -12.69 -6.37 -14.69
C MET A 1 -13.92 -5.53 -15.01
N VAL A 2 -13.99 -4.28 -14.55
CA VAL A 2 -15.06 -3.38 -15.02
C VAL A 2 -14.64 -2.96 -16.43
N ASN A 3 -15.26 -3.57 -17.43
CA ASN A 3 -15.14 -3.15 -18.81
C ASN A 3 -15.74 -1.74 -18.92
N LEU A 4 -14.88 -0.73 -18.89
CA LEU A 4 -15.20 0.54 -19.52
C LEU A 4 -15.13 0.28 -21.02
N ILE A 5 -16.30 0.24 -21.65
CA ILE A 5 -16.45 0.32 -23.09
C ILE A 5 -15.84 1.66 -23.50
N TYR A 6 -14.58 1.65 -23.90
CA TYR A 6 -13.96 2.75 -24.63
C TYR A 6 -14.27 2.51 -26.11
N ASP A 7 -15.16 3.33 -26.66
CA ASP A 7 -15.44 3.36 -28.09
C ASP A 7 -14.18 3.84 -28.82
N SER A 8 -13.55 2.93 -29.57
CA SER A 8 -12.26 3.17 -30.25
C SER A 8 -12.33 4.09 -31.47
N SER A 9 -13.46 4.77 -31.70
CA SER A 9 -13.70 5.52 -32.93
C SER A 9 -13.70 7.04 -32.77
N LYS A 10 -12.79 7.63 -31.97
CA LYS A 10 -12.39 9.05 -32.17
C LYS A 10 -11.10 9.49 -31.45
N SER A 11 -10.24 10.09 -32.27
CA SER A 11 -9.22 11.09 -31.94
C SER A 11 -7.88 10.61 -31.39
N THR A 12 -6.98 10.34 -32.32
CA THR A 12 -5.53 10.54 -32.20
C THR A 12 -5.22 11.94 -31.63
N ASP A 13 -4.77 11.99 -30.38
CA ASP A 13 -3.88 13.05 -29.93
C ASP A 13 -2.75 12.46 -29.08
N ALA A 14 -1.52 12.61 -29.57
CA ALA A 14 -0.31 11.92 -29.12
C ALA A 14 0.29 12.54 -27.85
N THR A 15 -0.55 13.04 -26.95
CA THR A 15 -0.08 13.60 -25.66
C THR A 15 -1.04 13.32 -24.51
N MET A 16 -1.71 12.16 -24.54
CA MET A 16 -2.41 11.67 -23.36
C MET A 16 -1.50 10.70 -22.60
N LEU A 17 -0.62 11.25 -21.77
CA LEU A 17 -0.16 10.48 -20.61
C LEU A 17 -1.42 10.16 -19.83
N LEU A 18 -1.90 8.92 -19.91
CA LEU A 18 -2.90 8.36 -18.99
C LEU A 18 -2.27 8.26 -17.59
N SER A 19 -1.94 9.41 -17.02
CA SER A 19 -1.60 9.63 -15.61
C SER A 19 -2.89 9.59 -14.79
N HIS A 20 -3.62 8.48 -14.90
CA HIS A 20 -4.78 8.19 -14.08
C HIS A 20 -4.83 6.71 -13.66
N VAL A 21 -3.69 6.02 -13.67
CA VAL A 21 -3.52 4.97 -12.66
C VAL A 21 -3.18 5.72 -11.38
N TYR A 22 -4.22 6.08 -10.60
CA TYR A 22 -4.05 6.41 -9.19
C TYR A 22 -3.06 5.39 -8.63
N THR A 23 -1.87 5.85 -8.23
CA THR A 23 -0.85 5.03 -7.59
C THR A 23 -1.51 4.21 -6.50
N ARG A 24 -1.75 2.93 -6.79
CA ARG A 24 -2.56 2.06 -5.93
C ARG A 24 -1.82 1.86 -4.60
N TRP A 25 -2.55 1.53 -3.55
CA TRP A 25 -2.02 1.02 -2.29
C TRP A 25 -1.00 -0.12 -2.44
N ASN A 26 -0.96 -0.82 -3.58
CA ASN A 26 -0.02 -1.89 -3.89
C ASN A 26 1.37 -1.32 -4.16
N SER A 27 1.47 -0.30 -5.03
CA SER A 27 2.76 0.34 -5.33
C SER A 27 3.33 1.03 -4.09
N THR A 28 2.47 1.64 -3.27
CA THR A 28 2.90 2.21 -1.98
C THR A 28 3.37 1.12 -1.01
N TYR A 29 2.67 -0.03 -0.94
CA TYR A 29 3.10 -1.17 -0.14
C TYR A 29 4.48 -1.68 -0.61
N ASP A 30 4.63 -1.96 -1.91
CA ASP A 30 5.86 -2.50 -2.49
C ASP A 30 7.03 -1.54 -2.25
N MET A 31 6.81 -0.24 -2.44
CA MET A 31 7.81 0.81 -2.19
C MET A 31 8.26 0.82 -0.72
N LEU A 32 7.30 0.82 0.22
CA LEU A 32 7.62 0.89 1.65
C LEU A 32 8.24 -0.42 2.17
N GLU A 33 7.76 -1.58 1.71
CA GLU A 33 8.36 -2.88 2.01
C GLU A 33 9.81 -2.93 1.53
N HIS A 34 10.07 -2.46 0.30
CA HIS A 34 11.41 -2.37 -0.24
C HIS A 34 12.29 -1.39 0.54
N ALA A 35 11.78 -0.21 0.89
CA ALA A 35 12.49 0.77 1.70
C ALA A 35 12.87 0.21 3.08
N LEU A 36 11.98 -0.52 3.74
CA LEU A 36 12.27 -1.21 5.00
C LEU A 36 13.35 -2.27 4.85
N SER A 37 13.38 -3.00 3.73
CA SER A 37 14.42 -4.00 3.46
C SER A 37 15.81 -3.38 3.27
N LEU A 38 15.86 -2.13 2.79
CA LEU A 38 17.09 -1.36 2.58
C LEU A 38 17.53 -0.54 3.80
N LYS A 39 16.82 -0.59 4.93
CA LYS A 39 17.08 0.24 6.11
C LYS A 39 18.55 0.23 6.54
N GLU A 40 19.18 -0.94 6.62
CA GLU A 40 20.58 -1.04 7.07
C GLU A 40 21.56 -0.42 6.07
N ALA A 41 21.37 -0.70 4.77
CA ALA A 41 22.20 -0.12 3.71
C ALA A 41 22.02 1.41 3.64
N TYR A 42 20.80 1.89 3.84
CA TYR A 42 20.47 3.30 3.92
C TYR A 42 21.15 3.98 5.12
N ASN A 43 21.05 3.40 6.31
CA ASN A 43 21.67 3.94 7.51
C ASN A 43 23.19 4.00 7.39
N HIS A 44 23.81 3.00 6.75
CA HIS A 44 25.23 3.02 6.44
C HIS A 44 25.59 4.15 5.46
N TYR A 45 24.80 4.33 4.40
CA TYR A 45 24.99 5.39 3.42
C TYR A 45 24.84 6.80 4.02
N CYS A 46 23.90 6.98 4.95
CA CYS A 46 23.65 8.26 5.65
C CYS A 46 24.55 8.51 6.85
N GLY A 47 25.45 7.58 7.21
CA GLY A 47 26.36 7.74 8.34
C GLY A 47 27.38 8.90 8.26
N PRO A 48 27.89 9.30 7.07
CA PRO A 48 28.78 10.44 6.94
C PRO A 48 28.12 11.78 7.33
N PRO A 49 28.86 12.74 7.93
CA PRO A 49 28.31 13.99 8.45
C PRO A 49 27.72 14.91 7.36
N ASN A 50 28.08 14.73 6.10
CA ASN A 50 27.50 15.47 4.97
C ASN A 50 26.14 14.90 4.49
N MET A 51 25.66 13.80 5.08
CA MET A 51 24.41 13.13 4.71
C MET A 51 23.37 13.14 5.85
N GLU A 52 23.67 13.80 6.98
CA GLU A 52 22.82 13.83 8.18
C GLU A 52 21.41 14.37 7.88
N HIS A 53 21.28 15.32 6.95
CA HIS A 53 19.99 15.87 6.54
C HIS A 53 19.08 14.89 5.78
N TYR A 54 19.63 13.77 5.30
CA TYR A 54 18.84 12.68 4.73
C TYR A 54 18.53 11.60 5.77
N GLN A 55 19.09 11.63 6.98
CA GLN A 55 18.92 10.55 7.92
C GLN A 55 17.47 10.43 8.39
N LEU A 56 16.90 9.23 8.25
CA LEU A 56 15.58 8.92 8.79
C LEU A 56 15.68 8.54 10.26
N THR A 57 14.80 9.12 11.06
CA THR A 57 14.68 8.84 12.48
C THR A 57 14.11 7.44 12.72
N SER A 58 14.40 6.87 13.90
CA SER A 58 13.76 5.61 14.32
C SER A 58 12.24 5.69 14.29
N LEU A 59 11.67 6.86 14.62
CA LEU A 59 10.22 7.08 14.58
C LEU A 59 9.65 7.01 13.15
N GLU A 60 10.35 7.54 12.15
CA GLU A 60 9.94 7.47 10.75
C GLU A 60 9.99 6.04 10.21
N TRP A 61 11.01 5.27 10.60
CA TRP A 61 11.08 3.84 10.29
C TRP A 61 9.94 3.04 10.91
N GLU A 62 9.58 3.32 12.17
CA GLU A 62 8.42 2.69 12.80
C GLU A 62 7.12 3.08 12.09
N LYS A 63 6.93 4.35 11.72
CA LYS A 63 5.77 4.78 10.93
C LYS A 63 5.67 4.03 9.60
N ALA A 64 6.78 3.86 8.88
CA ALA A 64 6.82 3.09 7.63
C ALA A 64 6.40 1.63 7.85
N LYS A 65 6.86 1.00 8.94
CA LYS A 65 6.47 -0.35 9.33
C LYS A 65 4.98 -0.48 9.64
N VAL A 66 4.41 0.49 10.38
CA VAL A 66 2.96 0.54 10.65
C VAL A 66 2.17 0.66 9.34
N MET A 67 2.61 1.50 8.41
CA MET A 67 1.96 1.65 7.10
C MET A 67 2.03 0.34 6.30
N VAL A 68 3.18 -0.35 6.27
CA VAL A 68 3.29 -1.65 5.58
C VAL A 68 2.33 -2.68 6.18
N ASN A 69 2.23 -2.78 7.50
CA ASN A 69 1.29 -3.69 8.17
C ASN A 69 -0.17 -3.38 7.81
N PHE A 70 -0.51 -2.10 7.72
CA PHE A 70 -1.86 -1.65 7.34
C PHE A 70 -2.17 -1.94 5.87
N LEU A 71 -1.21 -1.71 4.96
CA LEU A 71 -1.38 -1.89 3.53
C LEU A 71 -1.32 -3.37 3.10
N GLN A 72 -0.66 -4.24 3.86
CA GLN A 72 -0.50 -5.65 3.54
C GLN A 72 -1.82 -6.41 3.22
N PRO A 73 -2.88 -6.35 4.05
CA PRO A 73 -4.13 -7.03 3.75
C PRO A 73 -4.81 -6.46 2.48
N LEU A 74 -4.65 -5.17 2.23
CA LEU A 74 -5.18 -4.49 1.05
C LEU A 74 -4.48 -4.97 -0.23
N ASN A 75 -3.15 -5.06 -0.19
CA ASN A 75 -2.35 -5.59 -1.30
C ASN A 75 -2.73 -7.04 -1.59
N LYS A 76 -2.72 -7.92 -0.57
CA LYS A 76 -3.08 -9.34 -0.72
C LYS A 76 -4.48 -9.53 -1.31
N THR A 77 -5.47 -8.81 -0.79
CA THR A 77 -6.86 -8.89 -1.29
C THR A 77 -6.95 -8.43 -2.75
N THR A 78 -6.25 -7.34 -3.09
CA THR A 78 -6.20 -6.84 -4.46
C THR A 78 -5.56 -7.85 -5.41
N LEU A 79 -4.44 -8.47 -5.02
CA LEU A 79 -3.79 -9.49 -5.85
C LEU A 79 -4.71 -10.69 -6.10
N ILE A 80 -5.45 -11.15 -5.09
CA ILE A 80 -6.41 -12.26 -5.22
C ILE A 80 -7.56 -11.88 -6.17
N ILE A 81 -8.17 -10.70 -5.99
CA ILE A 81 -9.32 -10.26 -6.81
C ILE A 81 -8.88 -9.97 -8.25
N CYS A 82 -7.73 -9.31 -8.44
CA CYS A 82 -7.21 -8.97 -9.76
C CYS A 82 -6.59 -10.16 -10.50
N GLY A 83 -6.14 -11.19 -9.78
CA GLY A 83 -5.67 -12.45 -10.37
C GLY A 83 -6.78 -13.35 -10.89
N SER A 84 -8.04 -13.10 -10.49
CA SER A 84 -9.21 -13.78 -11.04
C SER A 84 -9.67 -13.11 -12.34
N SER A 85 -9.87 -13.88 -13.40
CA SER A 85 -10.41 -13.37 -14.67
C SER A 85 -11.81 -12.76 -14.49
N TYR A 86 -12.60 -13.31 -13.57
CA TYR A 86 -13.94 -12.86 -13.20
C TYR A 86 -14.18 -13.13 -11.71
N PRO A 87 -13.81 -12.21 -10.81
CA PRO A 87 -14.21 -12.33 -9.41
C PRO A 87 -15.74 -12.25 -9.36
N THR A 88 -16.36 -13.36 -8.95
CA THR A 88 -17.81 -13.43 -8.76
C THR A 88 -18.20 -12.87 -7.40
N LEU A 89 -19.46 -12.44 -7.22
CA LEU A 89 -19.92 -11.81 -5.97
C LEU A 89 -19.68 -12.72 -4.75
N ASN A 90 -19.88 -14.03 -4.91
CA ASN A 90 -19.62 -15.05 -3.89
C ASN A 90 -18.12 -15.20 -3.54
N GLN A 91 -17.20 -14.73 -4.38
CA GLN A 91 -15.76 -14.67 -4.07
C GLN A 91 -15.35 -13.32 -3.48
N ALA A 92 -15.90 -12.22 -4.00
CA ALA A 92 -15.56 -10.87 -3.55
C ALA A 92 -16.10 -10.57 -2.15
N LEU A 93 -17.31 -11.02 -1.82
CA LEU A 93 -17.96 -10.74 -0.54
C LEU A 93 -17.18 -11.31 0.67
N PRO A 94 -16.77 -12.60 0.67
CA PRO A 94 -15.92 -13.12 1.76
C PRO A 94 -14.59 -12.39 1.91
N LEU A 95 -13.94 -12.04 0.79
CA LEU A 95 -12.67 -11.30 0.80
C LEU A 95 -12.83 -9.91 1.41
N TYR A 96 -13.92 -9.21 1.09
CA TYR A 96 -14.25 -7.93 1.71
C TYR A 96 -14.43 -8.04 3.23
N LEU A 97 -15.16 -9.05 3.71
CA LEU A 97 -15.38 -9.26 5.15
C LEU A 97 -14.06 -9.55 5.88
N ILE A 98 -13.21 -10.40 5.29
CA ILE A 98 -11.87 -10.69 5.83
C ILE A 98 -11.02 -9.42 5.87
N LEU A 99 -11.04 -8.63 4.80
CA LEU A 99 -10.29 -7.38 4.69
C LEU A 99 -10.67 -6.38 5.78
N VAL A 100 -11.97 -6.12 5.96
CA VAL A 100 -12.47 -5.21 7.00
C VAL A 100 -12.06 -5.69 8.40
N LYS A 101 -12.13 -6.99 8.65
CA LYS A 101 -11.68 -7.58 9.92
C LYS A 101 -10.19 -7.34 10.15
N GLN A 102 -9.35 -7.57 9.14
CA GLN A 102 -7.90 -7.38 9.22
C GLN A 102 -7.52 -5.91 9.45
N ILE A 103 -8.16 -4.98 8.72
CA ILE A 103 -7.93 -3.54 8.90
C ILE A 103 -8.26 -3.10 10.32
N ASN A 104 -9.39 -3.54 10.88
CA ASN A 104 -9.80 -3.18 12.24
C ASN A 104 -8.83 -3.74 13.30
N GLN A 105 -8.28 -4.94 13.09
CA GLN A 105 -7.27 -5.52 13.98
C GLN A 105 -5.96 -4.71 13.95
N VAL A 106 -5.50 -4.32 12.76
CA VAL A 106 -4.29 -3.48 12.62
C VAL A 106 -4.55 -2.09 13.20
N GLY A 107 -5.73 -1.49 12.97
CA GLY A 107 -6.10 -0.19 13.54
C GLY A 107 -6.13 -0.19 15.07
N ASN A 108 -6.68 -1.24 15.69
CA ASN A 108 -6.79 -1.33 17.14
C ASN A 108 -5.44 -1.62 17.83
N SER A 109 -4.52 -2.33 17.18
CA SER A 109 -3.19 -2.60 17.74
C SER A 109 -2.26 -1.38 17.78
N HIS A 110 -2.60 -0.31 17.04
CA HIS A 110 -1.78 0.90 16.92
C HIS A 110 -2.47 2.15 17.52
N ASN A 111 -3.59 1.98 18.23
CA ASN A 111 -4.31 3.05 18.90
C ASN A 111 -3.88 3.11 20.40
N PRO A 112 -3.21 4.18 20.87
CA PRO A 112 -2.70 4.26 22.25
C PRO A 112 -3.79 4.37 23.33
N THR A 113 -5.08 4.51 22.96
CA THR A 113 -6.18 4.77 23.90
C THR A 113 -6.61 3.55 24.74
N THR A 114 -6.22 2.32 24.38
CA THR A 114 -6.59 1.11 25.15
C THR A 114 -5.75 0.86 26.41
N VAL A 115 -4.74 1.68 26.71
CA VAL A 115 -3.89 1.51 27.91
C VAL A 115 -4.42 2.27 29.14
N TYR A 116 -5.42 3.13 29.00
CA TYR A 116 -5.95 3.97 30.09
C TYR A 116 -7.28 3.49 30.70
N LEU A 117 -7.74 2.28 30.38
CA LEU A 117 -8.91 1.66 31.01
C LEU A 117 -8.54 0.28 31.55
N GLY A 118 -7.82 0.30 32.67
CA GLY A 118 -7.52 -0.83 33.53
C GLY A 118 -7.48 -0.37 34.97
#